data_AF-A0A662FIY0-F1
#
_entry.id   AF-A0A662FIY0-F1
#
_cell.length_a   1.000
_cell.length_b   1.000
_cell.length_c   1.000
_cell.angle_alpha   90.00
_cell.angle_beta   90.00
_cell.angle_gamma   90.00
#
_symmetry.space_group_name_H-M   'P 1'
#
loop_
_entity.id
_entity.type
_entity.pdbx_description
1 polymer ?
#
loop_
_entity_poly.entity_id
_entity_poly.type
_entity_poly.pdbx_seq_one_letter_code
_entity_poly.pdbx_strand_id
1 'polypeptide(L)' 'MTNNAVKRMRRKLKRLRPRKKRPKTFKTEEAAKNYAEKHGIKKYKIENIRLLETRKPKYRIILE' A
#
# COMPACT_ATOMS: atom_id res chain seq x y z
N MET A 1 -22.08 29.99 1.80
CA MET A 1 -22.48 28.68 2.38
C MET A 1 -22.49 27.62 1.28
N THR A 2 -21.63 26.59 1.32
CA THR A 2 -21.67 25.54 0.29
C THR A 2 -22.85 24.61 0.53
N ASN A 3 -23.70 24.43 -0.49
CA ASN A 3 -24.86 23.56 -0.41
C ASN A 3 -24.44 22.11 -0.08
N ASN A 4 -24.93 21.57 1.04
CA ASN A 4 -24.54 20.27 1.58
C ASN A 4 -24.81 19.12 0.59
N ALA A 5 -25.82 19.26 -0.28
CA ALA A 5 -26.12 18.31 -1.35
C ALA A 5 -24.97 18.19 -2.36
N VAL A 6 -24.42 19.32 -2.82
CA VAL A 6 -23.29 19.38 -3.74
C VAL A 6 -22.04 18.75 -3.10
N LYS A 7 -21.81 19.00 -1.81
CA LYS A 7 -20.70 18.41 -1.04
C LYS A 7 -20.82 16.89 -0.95
N ARG A 8 -22.03 16.34 -0.72
CA ARG A 8 -22.30 14.89 -0.71
C ARG A 8 -22.09 14.28 -2.09
N MET A 9 -22.59 14.91 -3.16
CA MET A 9 -22.42 14.45 -4.53
C MET A 9 -20.93 14.36 -4.93
N ARG A 10 -20.14 15.41 -4.64
CA ARG A 10 -18.68 15.42 -4.93
C ARG A 10 -17.95 14.29 -4.20
N ARG A 11 -18.32 13.97 -2.95
CA ARG A 11 -17.74 12.83 -2.21
C ARG A 11 -18.09 11.49 -2.85
N LYS A 12 -19.33 11.31 -3.31
CA LYS A 12 -19.77 10.11 -4.03
C LYS A 12 -18.97 9.93 -5.32
N LEU A 13 -18.85 10.97 -6.14
CA LEU A 13 -18.05 10.95 -7.37
C LEU A 13 -16.57 10.66 -7.11
N LYS A 14 -15.96 11.21 -6.05
CA LYS A 14 -14.58 10.88 -5.67
C LYS A 14 -14.39 9.40 -5.31
N ARG A 15 -15.39 8.73 -4.73
CA ARG A 15 -15.33 7.29 -4.39
C ARG A 15 -15.40 6.39 -5.62
N LEU A 16 -16.14 6.83 -6.65
CA LEU A 16 -16.29 6.10 -7.91
C LEU A 16 -15.06 6.19 -8.81
N ARG A 17 -14.10 7.07 -8.51
CA ARG A 17 -12.87 7.17 -9.30
C ARG A 17 -12.03 5.89 -9.13
N PRO A 18 -11.55 5.28 -10.22
CA PRO A 18 -10.68 4.13 -10.14
C PRO A 18 -9.42 4.50 -9.36
N ARG A 19 -9.07 3.68 -8.37
CA ARG A 19 -7.85 3.87 -7.58
C ARG A 19 -6.68 3.20 -8.28
N LYS A 20 -5.53 3.87 -8.31
CA LYS A 20 -4.27 3.27 -8.76
C LYS A 20 -3.95 2.04 -7.89
N LYS A 21 -3.61 0.91 -8.53
CA LYS A 21 -3.13 -0.29 -7.83
C LYS A 21 -1.80 0.06 -7.14
N ARG A 22 -1.66 -0.31 -5.88
CA ARG A 22 -0.43 -0.10 -5.09
C ARG A 22 0.22 -1.45 -4.82
N PRO A 23 1.57 -1.52 -4.72
CA PRO A 23 2.25 -2.76 -4.38
C PRO A 23 1.83 -3.26 -3.00
N LYS A 24 1.89 -4.58 -2.81
CA LYS A 24 1.60 -5.20 -1.52
C LYS A 24 2.67 -4.80 -0.51
N THR A 25 2.24 -4.54 0.73
CA THR A 25 3.13 -4.20 1.85
C THR A 25 2.84 -5.09 3.04
N PHE A 26 3.88 -5.37 3.84
CA PHE A 26 3.86 -6.29 4.97
C PHE A 26 4.24 -5.57 6.27
N LYS A 27 3.84 -6.16 7.39
CA LYS A 27 4.16 -5.64 8.74
C LYS A 27 5.51 -6.17 9.25
N THR A 28 5.89 -7.36 8.82
CA THR A 28 7.14 -8.04 9.19
C THR A 28 7.91 -8.46 7.93
N GLU A 29 9.21 -8.63 8.04
CA GLU A 29 10.08 -9.09 6.96
C GLU A 29 9.78 -10.54 6.58
N GLU A 30 9.58 -11.40 7.59
CA GLU A 30 9.19 -12.80 7.40
C GLU A 30 7.93 -12.95 6.55
N ALA A 31 6.91 -12.12 6.79
CA ALA A 31 5.69 -12.16 6.00
C ALA A 31 5.92 -11.74 4.54
N ALA A 32 6.86 -10.84 4.29
CA ALA A 32 7.26 -10.47 2.93
C ALA A 32 8.04 -11.61 2.25
N LYS A 33 8.95 -12.26 2.99
CA LYS A 33 9.73 -13.41 2.52
C LYS A 33 8.83 -14.60 2.16
N ASN A 34 7.95 -15.01 3.07
CA ASN A 34 7.00 -16.09 2.86
C ASN A 34 6.07 -15.81 1.66
N TYR A 35 5.70 -14.54 1.46
CA TYR A 35 4.93 -14.14 0.29
C TYR A 35 5.74 -14.30 -1.00
N ALA A 36 6.99 -13.85 -1.02
CA ALA A 36 7.87 -13.98 -2.18
C ALA A 36 8.08 -15.46 -2.57
N GLU A 37 8.35 -16.31 -1.59
CA GLU A 37 8.53 -17.76 -1.79
C GLU A 37 7.26 -18.42 -2.34
N LYS A 38 6.10 -18.13 -1.73
CA LYS A 38 4.80 -18.65 -2.20
C LYS A 38 4.47 -18.24 -3.65
N HIS A 39 4.95 -17.07 -4.08
CA HIS A 39 4.71 -16.54 -5.42
C HIS A 39 5.87 -16.82 -6.39
N GLY A 40 6.87 -17.59 -5.98
CA GLY A 40 8.00 -17.98 -6.83
C GLY A 40 8.93 -16.81 -7.22
N ILE A 41 8.95 -15.73 -6.44
CA ILE A 41 9.79 -14.57 -6.70
C ILE A 41 11.21 -14.90 -6.22
N LYS A 42 12.17 -15.04 -7.15
CA LYS A 42 13.54 -15.48 -6.86
C LYS A 42 14.53 -14.34 -6.63
N LYS A 43 14.43 -13.26 -7.40
CA LYS A 43 15.29 -12.08 -7.28
C LYS A 43 14.47 -10.93 -6.70
N TYR A 44 14.62 -10.71 -5.41
CA TYR A 44 13.91 -9.63 -4.73
C TYR A 44 14.68 -9.07 -3.56
N LYS A 45 14.41 -7.81 -3.27
CA LYS A 45 14.85 -7.09 -2.07
C LYS A 45 13.66 -6.73 -1.21
N ILE A 46 13.84 -6.80 0.10
CA ILE A 46 12.86 -6.33 1.08
C ILE A 46 13.31 -4.96 1.57
N GLU A 47 12.46 -3.95 1.43
CA GLU A 47 12.76 -2.59 1.86
C GLU A 47 11.71 -2.11 2.86
N ASN A 48 12.16 -1.51 3.97
CA ASN A 48 11.28 -0.79 4.90
C ASN A 48 10.95 0.60 4.36
N ILE A 49 9.68 0.84 4.03
CA ILE A 49 9.21 2.12 3.47
C ILE A 49 9.03 3.23 4.53
N ARG A 50 9.23 2.91 5.81
CA ARG A 50 9.11 3.89 6.89
C ARG A 50 10.52 4.24 7.38
N LEU A 51 10.90 5.47 7.09
CA LEU A 51 12.21 6.05 7.45
C LEU A 51 12.32 6.44 8.93
N LEU A 52 11.19 6.56 9.63
CA LEU A 52 11.15 6.95 11.04
C LEU A 52 11.05 5.71 11.91
N GLU A 53 12.05 5.50 12.77
CA GLU A 53 12.10 4.42 13.76
C GLU A 53 10.91 4.45 14.73
N THR A 54 10.35 5.63 15.00
CA THR A 54 9.17 5.81 15.85
C THR A 54 7.90 5.21 15.26
N ARG A 55 7.89 4.86 13.98
CA ARG A 55 6.73 4.27 13.30
C ARG A 55 6.96 2.77 13.11
N LYS A 56 5.94 1.97 13.45
CA LYS A 56 5.93 0.52 13.19
C LYS A 56 6.43 0.22 11.78
N PRO A 57 7.34 -0.74 11.58
CA PRO A 57 7.96 -0.98 10.29
C PRO A 57 6.92 -1.41 9.24
N LYS A 58 7.23 -1.15 7.98
CA LYS A 58 6.36 -1.53 6.87
C LYS A 58 7.21 -1.88 5.67
N TYR A 59 7.09 -3.11 5.21
CA TYR A 59 7.98 -3.68 4.21
C TYR A 59 7.31 -3.78 2.86
N ARG A 60 8.08 -3.59 1.78
CA ARG A 60 7.68 -3.91 0.40
C ARG A 60 8.73 -4.81 -0.23
N ILE A 61 8.30 -5.61 -1.19
CA ILE A 61 9.16 -6.42 -2.03
C ILE A 61 9.45 -5.60 -3.29
N ILE A 62 10.73 -5.47 -3.64
CA ILE A 62 11.22 -4.85 -4.87
C ILE A 62 11.85 -5.95 -5.70
N LEU A 63 11.44 -6.08 -6.96
CA LEU A 63 12.06 -7.00 -7.90
C LEU A 63 13.43 -6.44 -8.29
N GLU A 64 14.43 -7.33 -8.31
CA GLU A 64 15.79 -7.01 -8.75
C GLU A 64 16.07 -7.60 -10.13
#